data_AF-A0A1H4I2V4-F1
#
_entry.id   AF-A0A1H4I2V4-F1
#
_cell.length_a   1.000
_cell.length_b   1.000
_cell.length_c   1.000
_cell.angle_alpha   90.00
_cell.angle_beta   90.00
_cell.angle_gamma   90.00
#
_symmetry.space_group_name_H-M   'P 1'
#
loop_
_entity.id
_entity.type
_entity.pdbx_description
1 polymer ?
#
loop_
_entity_poly.entity_id
_entity_poly.type
_entity_poly.pdbx_seq_one_letter_code
_entity_poly.pdbx_strand_id
1 'polypeptide(L)'
;MTSDSFPPTVSVARYLEYLKELIKNELGLDAEISLTIHSWPSTNRIAQLVISDMVEGSNNWTTKNEIIDDKGAFGSMSFTSAKKGSNKYHYSEIIIYKSERQTKHRLGTLPRSTKKYSPIANALLEIRKIVRSLYGVDPRIGVQAKVQKSRSLFSTGFNEGITKETAKEILSAICKGTNWKYVESTSSFTESFELHGTNIEIGISFDSQ
;
A
#
# COMPACT_ATOMS: atom_id res chain seq x y z
N MET A 1 -22.11 -10.39 17.40
CA MET A 1 -22.40 -9.84 16.07
C MET A 1 -22.44 -8.33 16.19
N THR A 2 -21.29 -7.69 16.12
CA THR A 2 -21.18 -6.23 16.02
C THR A 2 -20.94 -5.92 14.55
N SER A 3 -21.85 -5.17 13.95
CA SER A 3 -21.64 -4.58 12.64
C SER A 3 -20.54 -3.53 12.78
N ASP A 4 -19.33 -3.85 12.32
CA ASP A 4 -18.27 -2.86 12.19
C ASP A 4 -18.67 -1.88 11.09
N SER A 5 -19.35 -0.82 11.51
CA SER A 5 -19.81 0.25 10.65
C SER A 5 -18.62 1.03 10.11
N PHE A 6 -18.52 1.07 8.78
CA PHE A 6 -17.60 1.90 8.01
C PHE A 6 -17.45 3.34 8.56
N PRO A 7 -16.27 3.96 8.48
CA PRO A 7 -16.12 5.36 8.85
C PRO A 7 -16.98 6.25 7.92
N PRO A 8 -17.74 7.21 8.47
CA PRO A 8 -18.74 8.00 7.74
C PRO A 8 -18.16 9.06 6.78
N THR A 9 -16.83 9.19 6.70
CA THR A 9 -16.15 10.03 5.71
C THR A 9 -15.27 9.18 4.82
N VAL A 10 -15.49 9.28 3.51
CA VAL A 10 -14.71 8.59 2.48
C VAL A 10 -13.31 9.22 2.46
N SER A 11 -12.36 8.58 3.16
CA SER A 11 -10.98 9.06 3.25
C SER A 11 -9.99 7.97 2.83
N VAL A 12 -9.06 8.29 1.94
CA VAL A 12 -8.01 7.35 1.50
C VAL A 12 -7.09 7.05 2.68
N ALA A 13 -6.66 8.08 3.40
CA ALA A 13 -5.79 7.93 4.57
C ALA A 13 -6.38 6.98 5.62
N ARG A 14 -7.67 7.13 5.97
CA ARG A 14 -8.34 6.21 6.92
C ARG A 14 -8.46 4.80 6.39
N TYR A 15 -8.75 4.63 5.10
CA TYR A 15 -8.88 3.31 4.50
C TYR A 15 -7.54 2.57 4.40
N LEU A 16 -6.42 3.29 4.25
CA LEU A 16 -5.08 2.68 4.30
C LEU A 16 -4.77 2.16 5.70
N GLU A 17 -5.04 2.93 6.76
CA GLU A 17 -4.88 2.45 8.13
C GLU A 17 -5.82 1.29 8.46
N TYR A 18 -7.08 1.34 8.00
CA TYR A 18 -8.00 0.20 8.11
C TYR A 18 -7.46 -1.07 7.42
N LEU A 19 -6.92 -0.96 6.19
CA LEU A 19 -6.32 -2.10 5.50
C LEU A 19 -5.15 -2.68 6.30
N LYS A 20 -4.35 -1.82 6.94
CA LYS A 20 -3.23 -2.24 7.78
C LYS A 20 -3.70 -3.02 9.02
N GLU A 21 -4.69 -2.49 9.72
CA GLU A 21 -5.32 -3.17 10.87
C GLU A 21 -5.94 -4.50 10.43
N LEU A 22 -6.62 -4.53 9.28
CA LEU A 22 -7.21 -5.75 8.72
C LEU A 22 -6.14 -6.81 8.41
N ILE A 23 -5.02 -6.43 7.79
CA ILE A 23 -3.90 -7.35 7.54
C ILE A 23 -3.35 -7.91 8.85
N LYS A 24 -3.17 -7.05 9.86
CA LYS A 24 -2.66 -7.49 11.17
C LYS A 24 -3.62 -8.46 11.85
N ASN A 25 -4.92 -8.16 11.83
CA ASN A 25 -5.95 -8.96 12.51
C ASN A 25 -6.21 -10.29 11.80
N GLU A 26 -6.28 -10.30 10.46
CA GLU A 26 -6.60 -11.50 9.68
C GLU A 26 -5.39 -12.42 9.46
N LEU A 27 -4.19 -11.85 9.36
CA LEU A 27 -2.99 -12.60 8.95
C LEU A 27 -1.85 -12.57 9.98
N GLY A 28 -1.97 -11.79 11.05
CA GLY A 28 -0.90 -11.60 12.03
C GLY A 28 0.29 -10.78 11.52
N LEU A 29 0.22 -10.25 10.30
CA LEU A 29 1.33 -9.58 9.63
C LEU A 29 1.38 -8.08 9.94
N ASP A 30 2.57 -7.60 10.27
CA ASP A 30 2.91 -6.19 10.17
C ASP A 30 3.35 -5.89 8.73
N ALA A 31 2.61 -5.00 8.06
CA ALA A 31 2.83 -4.64 6.67
C ALA A 31 2.99 -3.13 6.47
N GLU A 32 3.85 -2.77 5.53
CA GLU A 32 3.92 -1.45 4.92
C GLU A 32 2.87 -1.36 3.80
N ILE A 33 2.17 -0.24 3.72
CA ILE A 33 1.20 -0.01 2.66
C ILE A 33 1.61 1.24 1.91
N SER A 34 1.84 1.12 0.61
CA SER A 34 2.15 2.25 -0.26
C SER A 34 1.04 2.44 -1.29
N LEU A 35 0.71 3.70 -1.54
CA LEU A 35 -0.25 4.11 -2.55
C LEU A 35 0.41 5.11 -3.49
N THR A 36 0.68 4.67 -4.71
CA THR A 36 1.39 5.46 -5.71
C THR A 36 0.42 5.99 -6.75
N ILE A 37 0.44 7.29 -6.97
CA ILE A 37 -0.38 7.99 -7.96
C ILE A 37 0.52 8.61 -9.02
N HIS A 38 0.28 8.25 -10.27
CA HIS A 38 0.88 8.89 -11.45
C HIS A 38 -0.18 9.75 -12.13
N SER A 39 -0.16 11.07 -11.95
CA SER A 39 -1.16 11.94 -12.60
C SER A 39 -0.65 13.35 -12.87
N TRP A 40 -0.53 13.66 -14.16
CA TRP A 40 0.19 14.82 -14.67
C TRP A 40 -0.62 15.57 -15.74
N PRO A 41 -1.65 16.32 -15.33
CA PRO A 41 -1.34 17.71 -14.96
C PRO A 41 -1.95 18.12 -13.62
N SER A 42 -2.68 17.24 -12.97
CA SER A 42 -3.44 17.55 -11.76
C SER A 42 -2.62 17.41 -10.49
N THR A 43 -1.29 17.25 -10.56
CA THR A 43 -0.44 16.91 -9.40
C THR A 43 -0.67 17.84 -8.21
N ASN A 44 -0.71 19.17 -8.43
CA ASN A 44 -0.98 20.13 -7.36
C ASN A 44 -2.41 20.01 -6.81
N ARG A 45 -3.41 19.80 -7.68
CA ARG A 45 -4.80 19.59 -7.26
C ARG A 45 -4.94 18.30 -6.45
N ILE A 46 -4.31 17.21 -6.90
CA ILE A 46 -4.34 15.92 -6.21
C ILE A 46 -3.59 16.02 -4.88
N ALA A 47 -2.46 16.71 -4.84
CA ALA A 47 -1.74 16.99 -3.59
C ALA A 47 -2.62 17.75 -2.60
N GLN A 48 -3.36 18.78 -3.04
CA GLN A 48 -4.30 19.50 -2.18
C GLN A 48 -5.44 18.60 -1.67
N LEU A 49 -5.99 17.74 -2.54
CA LEU A 49 -7.03 16.78 -2.15
C LEU A 49 -6.50 15.76 -1.14
N VAL A 50 -5.27 15.25 -1.35
CA VAL A 50 -4.60 14.34 -0.41
C VAL A 50 -4.32 15.04 0.92
N ILE A 51 -3.82 16.28 0.92
CA ILE A 51 -3.63 17.06 2.15
C ILE A 51 -4.94 17.22 2.91
N SER A 52 -6.05 17.56 2.22
CA SER A 52 -7.38 17.66 2.83
C SER A 52 -7.82 16.33 3.44
N ASP A 53 -7.65 15.25 2.69
CA ASP A 53 -7.97 13.88 3.11
C ASP A 53 -7.19 13.44 4.35
N MET A 54 -5.94 13.89 4.48
CA MET A 54 -5.07 13.56 5.60
C MET A 54 -5.39 14.38 6.85
N VAL A 55 -5.71 15.67 6.69
CA VAL A 55 -6.18 16.54 7.78
C VAL A 55 -7.48 16.01 8.37
N GLU A 56 -8.39 15.54 7.53
CA GLU A 56 -9.63 14.90 7.97
C GLU A 56 -9.41 13.47 8.47
N GLY A 57 -8.37 12.79 7.94
CA GLY A 57 -8.10 11.38 8.11
C GLY A 57 -7.47 10.99 9.45
N SER A 58 -6.38 11.64 9.87
CA SER A 58 -5.75 11.45 11.20
C SER A 58 -4.63 12.46 11.51
N ASN A 59 -4.41 12.78 12.80
CA ASN A 59 -3.52 13.84 13.28
C ASN A 59 -1.99 13.56 13.22
N ASN A 60 -1.51 12.52 12.52
CA ASN A 60 -0.11 12.07 12.63
C ASN A 60 0.63 11.86 11.30
N TRP A 61 0.11 12.36 10.19
CA TRP A 61 0.84 12.23 8.93
C TRP A 61 1.89 13.34 8.73
N THR A 62 3.02 12.97 8.14
CA THR A 62 4.08 13.89 7.74
C THR A 62 4.13 14.02 6.22
N THR A 63 4.49 15.21 5.73
CA THR A 63 4.63 15.50 4.30
C THR A 63 6.09 15.74 3.96
N LYS A 64 6.58 15.08 2.91
CA LYS A 64 7.90 15.32 2.31
C LYS A 64 7.71 15.67 0.83
N ASN A 65 8.42 16.69 0.37
CA ASN A 65 8.48 17.04 -1.05
C ASN A 65 9.90 16.80 -1.57
N GLU A 66 10.01 16.14 -2.71
CA GLU A 66 11.28 15.81 -3.36
C GLU A 66 11.24 16.23 -4.82
N ILE A 67 12.21 17.05 -5.22
CA ILE A 67 12.38 17.50 -6.61
C ILE A 67 13.60 16.76 -7.15
N ILE A 68 13.42 15.99 -8.23
CA ILE A 68 14.43 15.06 -8.76
C ILE A 68 15.26 15.70 -9.87
N ASP A 69 14.76 16.76 -10.53
CA ASP A 69 15.52 17.51 -11.52
C ASP A 69 15.50 19.03 -11.31
N ASP A 70 16.59 19.70 -11.67
CA ASP A 70 16.77 21.15 -11.49
C ASP A 70 15.78 21.99 -12.31
N LYS A 71 15.09 21.36 -13.27
CA LYS A 71 14.06 21.99 -14.11
C LYS A 71 12.65 21.79 -13.54
N GLY A 72 12.49 21.01 -12.48
CA GLY A 72 11.21 20.69 -11.85
C GLY A 72 10.28 19.84 -12.71
N ALA A 73 10.79 19.21 -13.77
CA ALA A 73 10.03 18.34 -14.65
C ALA A 73 9.77 16.94 -14.02
N PHE A 74 10.55 16.57 -13.01
CA PHE A 74 10.40 15.32 -12.26
C PHE A 74 10.47 15.57 -10.75
N GLY A 75 9.56 14.97 -10.02
CA GLY A 75 9.53 15.06 -8.55
C GLY A 75 8.49 14.13 -7.95
N SER A 76 8.44 14.10 -6.62
CA SER A 76 7.43 13.38 -5.87
C SER A 76 7.02 14.17 -4.64
N MET A 77 5.75 14.03 -4.28
CA MET A 77 5.26 14.43 -2.97
C MET A 77 4.86 13.17 -2.23
N SER A 78 5.46 12.92 -1.07
CA SER A 78 5.15 11.78 -0.24
C SER A 78 4.56 12.18 1.10
N PHE A 79 3.71 11.31 1.59
CA PHE A 79 2.81 11.52 2.70
C PHE A 79 2.84 10.26 3.53
N THR A 80 3.39 10.31 4.75
CA THR A 80 3.63 9.09 5.57
C THR A 80 2.96 9.19 6.92
N SER A 81 2.31 8.12 7.39
CA SER A 81 1.58 8.09 8.67
C SER A 81 2.47 7.94 9.91
N ALA A 82 3.80 7.95 9.74
CA ALA A 82 4.75 7.65 10.81
C ALA A 82 4.92 8.79 11.83
N LYS A 83 4.87 8.41 13.11
CA LYS A 83 5.28 9.26 14.23
C LYS A 83 6.81 9.44 14.20
N LYS A 84 7.30 10.66 14.46
CA LYS A 84 8.73 10.94 14.61
C LYS A 84 9.32 10.00 15.68
N GLY A 85 10.10 8.99 15.25
CA GLY A 85 10.74 7.99 16.12
C GLY A 85 10.21 6.56 16.04
N SER A 86 9.15 6.26 15.27
CA SER A 86 8.71 4.87 15.03
C SER A 86 9.58 4.19 13.97
N ASN A 87 9.93 2.92 14.18
CA ASN A 87 10.70 2.10 13.24
C ASN A 87 10.16 2.18 11.82
N LYS A 88 11.07 2.17 10.83
CA LYS A 88 10.83 2.39 9.41
C LYS A 88 9.79 1.46 8.75
N TYR A 89 9.25 0.45 9.44
CA TYR A 89 8.51 -0.67 8.83
C TYR A 89 7.02 -0.76 9.20
N HIS A 90 6.42 0.33 9.71
CA HIS A 90 5.00 0.38 10.11
C HIS A 90 4.27 1.63 9.63
N TYR A 91 4.50 2.06 8.40
CA TYR A 91 3.86 3.26 7.89
C TYR A 91 2.96 2.94 6.70
N SER A 92 1.92 3.75 6.57
CA SER A 92 1.20 3.91 5.33
C SER A 92 1.81 5.10 4.60
N GLU A 93 1.99 4.99 3.29
CA GLU A 93 2.52 6.07 2.45
C GLU A 93 1.63 6.33 1.25
N ILE A 94 1.44 7.60 0.93
CA ILE A 94 0.91 8.04 -0.37
C ILE A 94 2.03 8.77 -1.10
N ILE A 95 2.38 8.31 -2.30
CA ILE A 95 3.38 8.96 -3.17
C ILE A 95 2.69 9.46 -4.42
N ILE A 96 2.82 10.75 -4.70
CA ILE A 96 2.35 11.38 -5.92
C ILE A 96 3.57 11.74 -6.77
N TYR A 97 3.72 11.11 -7.94
CA TYR A 97 4.80 11.45 -8.86
C TYR A 97 4.39 12.57 -9.81
N LYS A 98 5.27 13.58 -9.91
CA LYS A 98 5.31 14.57 -10.98
C LYS A 98 6.26 14.07 -12.05
N SER A 99 5.78 13.90 -13.28
CA SER A 99 6.63 13.53 -14.42
C SER A 99 6.09 14.20 -15.67
N GLU A 100 6.85 15.17 -16.21
CA GLU A 100 6.46 15.91 -17.40
C GLU A 100 6.56 15.14 -18.72
N ARG A 101 6.96 13.88 -18.65
CA ARG A 101 7.19 13.05 -19.83
C ARG A 101 6.45 11.72 -19.81
N GLN A 102 5.64 11.44 -18.78
CA GLN A 102 4.85 10.21 -18.72
C GLN A 102 3.41 10.41 -19.19
N THR A 103 2.98 9.51 -20.06
CA THR A 103 1.62 9.45 -20.58
C THR A 103 0.66 9.13 -19.42
N LYS A 104 -0.51 9.78 -19.38
CA LYS A 104 -1.58 9.45 -18.43
C LYS A 104 -1.78 7.94 -18.40
N HIS A 105 -1.56 7.31 -17.25
CA HIS A 105 -1.92 5.91 -17.08
C HIS A 105 -3.44 5.79 -17.22
N ARG A 106 -3.87 4.94 -18.15
CA ARG A 106 -5.30 4.64 -18.31
C ARG A 106 -5.80 4.02 -17.01
N LEU A 107 -7.00 4.41 -16.58
CA LEU A 107 -7.67 3.78 -15.45
C LEU A 107 -7.75 2.27 -15.74
N GLY A 108 -7.22 1.44 -14.85
CA GLY A 108 -7.34 -0.01 -15.01
C GLY A 108 -8.80 -0.44 -14.98
N THR A 109 -9.11 -1.63 -15.47
CA THR A 109 -10.45 -2.18 -15.32
C THR A 109 -10.69 -2.54 -13.84
N LEU A 110 -11.85 -2.17 -13.30
CA LEU A 110 -12.32 -2.71 -12.01
C LEU A 110 -13.14 -3.98 -12.28
N PRO A 111 -12.97 -5.04 -11.47
CA PRO A 111 -13.77 -6.25 -11.60
C PRO A 111 -15.26 -5.95 -11.40
N ARG A 112 -16.12 -6.62 -12.17
CA ARG A 112 -17.59 -6.46 -12.12
C ARG A 112 -18.23 -7.06 -10.87
N SER A 113 -17.55 -8.00 -10.21
CA SER A 113 -18.04 -8.69 -9.02
C SER A 113 -16.88 -9.05 -8.11
N THR A 114 -17.09 -8.92 -6.80
CA THR A 114 -16.11 -9.24 -5.76
C THR A 114 -16.64 -10.23 -4.73
N LYS A 115 -17.77 -10.90 -5.02
CA LYS A 115 -18.44 -11.81 -4.07
C LYS A 115 -17.56 -12.92 -3.51
N LYS A 116 -16.51 -13.32 -4.23
CA LYS A 116 -15.58 -14.39 -3.84
C LYS A 116 -14.23 -13.87 -3.30
N TYR A 117 -14.05 -12.56 -3.25
CA TYR A 117 -12.78 -11.96 -2.85
C TYR A 117 -12.57 -12.15 -1.34
N SER A 118 -11.31 -12.31 -0.94
CA SER A 118 -10.92 -12.21 0.47
C SER A 118 -11.24 -10.82 1.03
N PRO A 119 -11.35 -10.65 2.37
CA PRO A 119 -11.52 -9.33 2.99
C PRO A 119 -10.44 -8.33 2.54
N ILE A 120 -9.18 -8.77 2.49
CA ILE A 120 -8.04 -7.94 2.08
C ILE A 120 -8.13 -7.56 0.60
N ALA A 121 -8.45 -8.51 -0.28
CA ALA A 121 -8.63 -8.21 -1.71
C ALA A 121 -9.80 -7.24 -1.96
N ASN A 122 -10.88 -7.34 -1.18
CA ASN A 122 -11.98 -6.37 -1.21
C ASN A 122 -11.51 -4.98 -0.76
N ALA A 123 -10.81 -4.89 0.38
CA ALA A 123 -10.31 -3.62 0.91
C ALA A 123 -9.36 -2.90 -0.08
N LEU A 124 -8.46 -3.64 -0.71
CA LEU A 124 -7.58 -3.11 -1.78
C LEU A 124 -8.36 -2.55 -2.97
N LEU A 125 -9.45 -3.22 -3.37
CA LEU A 125 -10.30 -2.72 -4.44
C LEU A 125 -11.08 -1.47 -4.02
N GLU A 126 -11.58 -1.44 -2.79
CA GLU A 126 -12.28 -0.26 -2.26
C GLU A 126 -11.37 0.97 -2.21
N ILE A 127 -10.11 0.82 -1.80
CA ILE A 127 -9.12 1.92 -1.87
C ILE A 127 -9.01 2.46 -3.30
N ARG A 128 -8.91 1.59 -4.31
CA ARG A 128 -8.87 2.02 -5.72
C ARG A 128 -10.13 2.78 -6.12
N LYS A 129 -11.32 2.32 -5.70
CA LYS A 129 -12.59 3.01 -5.99
C LYS A 129 -12.64 4.38 -5.34
N ILE A 130 -12.20 4.49 -4.08
CA ILE A 130 -12.15 5.75 -3.35
C ILE A 130 -11.20 6.73 -4.03
N VAL A 131 -9.98 6.32 -4.37
CA VAL A 131 -9.03 7.18 -5.08
C VAL A 131 -9.57 7.64 -6.44
N ARG A 132 -10.23 6.75 -7.18
CA ARG A 132 -10.89 7.14 -8.45
C ARG A 132 -11.99 8.16 -8.22
N SER A 133 -12.81 7.97 -7.19
CA SER A 133 -13.92 8.86 -6.87
C SER A 133 -13.44 10.23 -6.41
N LEU A 134 -12.43 10.28 -5.53
CA LEU A 134 -11.96 11.53 -4.93
C LEU A 134 -10.96 12.26 -5.84
N TYR A 135 -10.02 11.52 -6.43
CA TYR A 135 -8.86 12.11 -7.12
C TYR A 135 -8.94 11.97 -8.65
N GLY A 136 -9.88 11.18 -9.18
CA GLY A 136 -10.08 11.00 -10.63
C GLY A 136 -8.99 10.19 -11.32
N VAL A 137 -8.21 9.40 -10.56
CA VAL A 137 -7.03 8.65 -11.02
C VAL A 137 -7.08 7.22 -10.50
N ASP A 138 -6.28 6.33 -11.09
CA ASP A 138 -6.13 4.97 -10.58
C ASP A 138 -4.77 4.84 -9.88
N PRO A 139 -4.74 4.45 -8.59
CA PRO A 139 -3.48 4.29 -7.89
C PRO A 139 -2.88 2.91 -8.17
N ARG A 140 -1.56 2.79 -8.00
CA ARG A 140 -0.87 1.52 -7.75
C ARG A 140 -0.78 1.33 -6.24
N ILE A 141 -1.25 0.20 -5.73
CA ILE A 141 -1.21 -0.11 -4.30
C ILE A 141 -0.17 -1.20 -4.07
N GLY A 142 0.80 -0.93 -3.21
CA GLY A 142 1.78 -1.89 -2.72
C GLY A 142 1.47 -2.28 -1.28
N VAL A 143 1.55 -3.56 -0.96
CA VAL A 143 1.52 -4.08 0.41
C VAL A 143 2.77 -4.93 0.59
N GLN A 144 3.65 -4.57 1.52
CA GLN A 144 4.90 -5.29 1.74
C GLN A 144 5.02 -5.70 3.21
N ALA A 145 5.14 -7.01 3.46
CA ALA A 145 5.54 -7.53 4.76
C ALA A 145 7.00 -7.99 4.69
N LYS A 146 7.84 -7.51 5.59
CA LYS A 146 9.24 -7.95 5.72
C LYS A 146 9.35 -8.94 6.88
N VAL A 147 10.01 -10.06 6.64
CA VAL A 147 10.28 -11.10 7.63
C VAL A 147 11.75 -11.05 8.00
N GLN A 148 12.03 -10.71 9.26
CA GLN A 148 13.40 -10.66 9.77
C GLN A 148 13.82 -12.03 10.33
N LYS A 149 14.84 -12.66 9.74
CA LYS A 149 15.33 -13.99 10.16
C LYS A 149 16.27 -14.00 11.38
N SER A 150 16.79 -12.85 11.81
CA SER A 150 17.86 -12.75 12.81
C SER A 150 17.51 -11.77 13.93
N ARG A 151 17.57 -12.26 15.17
CA ARG A 151 17.52 -11.44 16.40
C ARG A 151 18.88 -10.76 16.60
N SER A 152 19.06 -9.60 15.99
CA SER A 152 20.01 -8.64 16.54
C SER A 152 19.51 -8.21 17.92
N LEU A 153 20.39 -8.12 18.92
CA LEU A 153 20.05 -7.66 20.29
C LEU A 153 19.43 -6.24 20.33
N PHE A 154 19.47 -5.52 19.20
CA PHE A 154 18.93 -4.17 19.04
C PHE A 154 17.74 -4.09 18.06
N SER A 155 17.27 -5.21 17.49
CA SER A 155 16.11 -5.20 16.60
C SER A 155 14.84 -5.65 17.33
N THR A 156 13.79 -4.83 17.28
CA THR A 156 12.43 -5.32 17.46
C THR A 156 12.11 -6.17 16.21
N GLY A 157 12.15 -7.49 16.32
CA GLY A 157 11.88 -8.34 15.17
C GLY A 157 10.45 -8.18 14.67
N PHE A 158 10.28 -8.15 13.35
CA PHE A 158 8.97 -8.04 12.71
C PHE A 158 8.65 -9.33 11.97
N ASN A 159 7.38 -9.73 12.08
CA ASN A 159 6.87 -10.97 11.49
C ASN A 159 7.74 -12.19 11.87
N GLU A 160 8.31 -12.21 13.09
CA GLU A 160 9.08 -13.34 13.61
C GLU A 160 8.21 -14.61 13.57
N GLY A 161 8.71 -15.69 12.98
CA GLY A 161 8.00 -16.97 12.88
C GLY A 161 7.23 -17.21 11.59
N ILE A 162 7.16 -16.24 10.67
CA ILE A 162 6.65 -16.49 9.32
C ILE A 162 7.68 -17.33 8.56
N THR A 163 7.27 -18.51 8.07
CA THR A 163 8.09 -19.34 7.17
C THR A 163 7.73 -19.05 5.71
N LYS A 164 8.51 -19.62 4.78
CA LYS A 164 8.21 -19.52 3.34
C LYS A 164 6.87 -20.17 3.02
N GLU A 165 6.59 -21.31 3.62
CA GLU A 165 5.35 -22.06 3.44
C GLU A 165 4.15 -21.23 3.93
N THR A 166 4.26 -20.65 5.13
CA THR A 166 3.24 -19.74 5.67
C THR A 166 3.04 -18.51 4.78
N ALA A 167 4.12 -17.94 4.22
CA ALA A 167 4.00 -16.82 3.29
C ALA A 167 3.20 -17.20 2.03
N LYS A 168 3.43 -18.38 1.46
CA LYS A 168 2.67 -18.90 0.31
C LYS A 168 1.20 -19.13 0.65
N GLU A 169 0.91 -19.66 1.82
CA GLU A 169 -0.45 -19.86 2.31
C GLU A 169 -1.19 -18.54 2.49
N ILE A 170 -0.54 -17.54 3.10
CA ILE A 170 -1.09 -16.20 3.28
C ILE A 170 -1.43 -15.58 1.92
N LEU A 171 -0.49 -15.59 0.97
CA LEU A 171 -0.74 -15.04 -0.36
C LEU A 171 -1.86 -15.79 -1.09
N SER A 172 -1.93 -17.12 -0.94
CA SER A 172 -3.02 -17.93 -1.48
C SER A 172 -4.38 -17.57 -0.88
N ALA A 173 -4.43 -17.26 0.42
CA ALA A 173 -5.65 -16.80 1.09
C ALA A 173 -6.08 -15.40 0.60
N ILE A 174 -5.11 -14.49 0.41
CA ILE A 174 -5.36 -13.14 -0.10
C ILE A 174 -5.90 -13.18 -1.53
N CYS A 175 -5.28 -13.97 -2.43
CA CYS A 175 -5.64 -14.00 -3.85
C CYS A 175 -6.95 -14.75 -4.15
N LYS A 176 -7.61 -15.32 -3.14
CA LYS A 176 -8.86 -16.06 -3.30
C LYS A 176 -9.91 -15.24 -4.06
N GLY A 177 -10.39 -15.81 -5.17
CA GLY A 177 -11.42 -15.21 -6.00
C GLY A 177 -10.94 -14.11 -6.96
N THR A 178 -9.64 -13.78 -6.96
CA THR A 178 -9.03 -12.81 -7.89
C THR A 178 -8.35 -13.54 -9.05
N ASN A 179 -7.91 -12.77 -10.04
CA ASN A 179 -7.06 -13.24 -11.15
C ASN A 179 -5.60 -12.82 -10.97
N TRP A 180 -5.18 -12.53 -9.74
CA TRP A 180 -3.82 -12.07 -9.45
C TRP A 180 -2.83 -13.20 -9.67
N LYS A 181 -1.68 -12.85 -10.24
CA LYS A 181 -0.64 -13.79 -10.59
C LYS A 181 0.36 -13.88 -9.47
N TYR A 182 0.71 -15.09 -9.12
CA TYR A 182 1.77 -15.35 -8.17
C TYR A 182 3.15 -15.26 -8.85
N VAL A 183 4.09 -14.61 -8.19
CA VAL A 183 5.46 -14.38 -8.65
C VAL A 183 6.41 -14.69 -7.49
N GLU A 184 7.44 -15.48 -7.75
CA GLU A 184 8.55 -15.67 -6.82
C GLU A 184 9.77 -14.96 -7.38
N SER A 185 10.47 -14.21 -6.54
CA SER A 185 11.71 -13.54 -6.89
C SER A 185 12.78 -13.87 -5.86
N THR A 186 13.93 -14.32 -6.34
CA THR A 186 15.09 -14.61 -5.50
C THR A 186 16.28 -13.81 -6.00
N SER A 187 16.84 -13.00 -5.12
CA SER A 187 18.09 -12.26 -5.33
C SER A 187 19.13 -12.71 -4.31
N SER A 188 20.38 -12.26 -4.47
CA SER A 188 21.48 -12.61 -3.56
C SER A 188 21.24 -12.22 -2.09
N PHE A 189 20.33 -11.27 -1.83
CA PHE A 189 20.10 -10.70 -0.50
C PHE A 189 18.66 -10.82 0.00
N THR A 190 17.74 -11.25 -0.87
CA THR A 190 16.31 -11.22 -0.57
C THR A 190 15.57 -12.27 -1.39
N GLU A 191 14.67 -12.98 -0.73
CA GLU A 191 13.68 -13.85 -1.36
C GLU A 191 12.29 -13.26 -1.12
N SER A 192 11.51 -13.03 -2.18
CA SER A 192 10.16 -12.49 -2.10
C SER A 192 9.14 -13.39 -2.78
N PHE A 193 7.96 -13.45 -2.17
CA PHE A 193 6.76 -14.07 -2.72
C PHE A 193 5.73 -12.98 -2.92
N GLU A 194 5.18 -12.89 -4.13
CA GLU A 194 4.40 -11.73 -4.55
C GLU A 194 3.12 -12.13 -5.30
N LEU A 195 2.10 -11.27 -5.20
CA LEU A 195 0.89 -11.30 -6.00
C LEU A 195 0.79 -10.03 -6.81
N HIS A 196 0.66 -10.18 -8.12
CA HIS A 196 0.54 -9.08 -9.07
C HIS A 196 -0.86 -9.08 -9.66
N GLY A 197 -1.60 -8.01 -9.37
CA GLY A 197 -2.88 -7.68 -9.97
C GLY A 197 -2.79 -6.40 -10.80
N THR A 198 -3.89 -6.02 -11.45
CA THR A 198 -3.96 -4.70 -12.10
C THR A 198 -3.80 -3.60 -11.06
N ASN A 199 -2.65 -2.94 -11.07
CA ASN A 199 -2.26 -1.86 -10.15
C ASN A 199 -2.25 -2.26 -8.66
N ILE A 200 -2.04 -3.55 -8.38
CA ILE A 200 -1.95 -4.09 -7.00
C ILE A 200 -0.74 -5.01 -6.95
N GLU A 201 0.12 -4.78 -5.97
CA GLU A 201 1.28 -5.61 -5.65
C GLU A 201 1.25 -5.93 -4.17
N ILE A 202 1.37 -7.21 -3.83
CA ILE A 202 1.42 -7.68 -2.45
C ILE A 202 2.61 -8.59 -2.33
N GLY A 203 3.52 -8.33 -1.40
CA GLY A 203 4.76 -9.07 -1.24
C GLY A 203 5.04 -9.44 0.20
N ILE A 204 5.60 -10.63 0.39
CA ILE A 204 6.26 -11.03 1.63
C ILE A 204 7.72 -11.29 1.28
N SER A 205 8.64 -10.53 1.87
CA SER A 205 10.08 -10.66 1.61
C SER A 205 10.84 -11.11 2.84
N PHE A 206 11.81 -11.98 2.61
CA PHE A 206 12.75 -12.50 3.58
C PHE A 206 14.12 -11.93 3.26
N ASP A 207 14.69 -11.17 4.19
CA ASP A 207 16.10 -10.83 4.10
C ASP A 207 16.91 -12.11 4.25
N SER A 208 17.84 -12.37 3.32
CA SER A 208 18.82 -13.44 3.52
C SER A 208 19.89 -12.95 4.48
N GLN A 209 20.28 -13.83 5.41
CA GLN A 209 21.33 -13.59 6.39
C GLN A 209 22.64 -13.12 5.75
#